data_AF-A0A3M4K879-F1
#
_entry.id   AF-A0A3M4K879-F1
#
_cell.length_a   1.000
_cell.length_b   1.000
_cell.length_c   1.000
_cell.angle_alpha   90.00
_cell.angle_beta   90.00
_cell.angle_gamma   90.00
#
_symmetry.space_group_name_H-M   'P 1'
#
loop_
_entity.id
_entity.type
_entity.pdbx_description
1 polymer ?
#
loop_
_entity_poly.entity_id
_entity_poly.type
_entity_poly.pdbx_seq_one_letter_code
_entity_poly.pdbx_strand_id
1 'polypeptide(L)'
;MNGRYVSVNAHDGRQFQAYLATAIGGSGPGVVLCQEIFGINQAMRDVADFLAEEGYSVLVPDLYWRQKPGVDLGYSEEDFQQAFGFYQAFDENAGVDDISASLNALRQLPECTGSAQGVVGYCLGGKLAYLAACRLPEVACAVGYYGVGIEKALGELEGLQGRRLVLHAAELDQFCPAEARAEIFAAALKTPGVETYLYPGVDHAFARPNGHHFNKPAALMAHERTVAALRRTLGPDYDLSALWEEHIRHEFETRDVPATMATMVAEPYVNHIPTMTGGVGYAQLSRFYQHHFVHGNPQDMALTPISRTVGATQIVDEFIMTFTHDSEIDWMLPGVAATGHKVQIPMLGVVKFRGPKLCHEHIYWDQASVLVQVGLLKPAGLPIAGAETARKLLDESLPSNSLMPNWANSADPRA
;
A
#
# COMPACT_ATOMS: atom_id res chain seq x y z
N MET A 1 -8.98 -14.89 1.04
CA MET A 1 -8.85 -16.04 0.11
C MET A 1 -8.51 -17.27 0.91
N ASN A 2 -8.75 -18.48 0.43
CA ASN A 2 -8.34 -19.70 1.15
C ASN A 2 -7.19 -20.35 0.39
N GLY A 3 -5.96 -20.17 0.88
CA GLY A 3 -4.80 -20.86 0.31
C GLY A 3 -4.81 -22.35 0.61
N ARG A 4 -3.91 -23.08 -0.05
CA ARG A 4 -3.77 -24.54 0.07
C ARG A 4 -2.32 -24.94 0.27
N TYR A 5 -2.09 -26.03 0.97
CA TYR A 5 -0.73 -26.59 1.05
C TYR A 5 -0.39 -27.38 -0.22
N VAL A 6 0.87 -27.26 -0.65
CA VAL A 6 1.45 -27.99 -1.78
C VAL A 6 2.78 -28.62 -1.36
N SER A 7 3.13 -29.74 -1.99
CA SER A 7 4.43 -30.39 -1.79
C SER A 7 5.48 -29.78 -2.71
N VAL A 8 6.66 -29.47 -2.16
CA VAL A 8 7.84 -28.97 -2.89
C VAL A 8 8.93 -30.02 -2.81
N ASN A 9 9.52 -30.37 -3.96
CA ASN A 9 10.68 -31.26 -4.01
C ASN A 9 11.94 -30.44 -3.69
N ALA A 10 12.61 -30.77 -2.59
CA ALA A 10 13.92 -30.22 -2.25
C ALA A 10 15.00 -30.80 -3.16
N HIS A 11 16.13 -30.08 -3.28
CA HIS A 11 17.27 -30.52 -4.08
C HIS A 11 17.94 -31.80 -3.57
N ASP A 12 17.76 -32.14 -2.29
CA ASP A 12 18.26 -33.37 -1.69
C ASP A 12 17.35 -34.60 -1.91
N GLY A 13 16.27 -34.44 -2.69
CA GLY A 13 15.33 -35.50 -3.04
C GLY A 13 14.21 -35.73 -2.01
N ARG A 14 14.20 -35.00 -0.89
CA ARG A 14 13.08 -35.00 0.07
C ARG A 14 12.01 -33.99 -0.35
N GLN A 15 10.92 -33.96 0.41
CA GLN A 15 9.81 -33.03 0.18
C GLN A 15 9.47 -32.25 1.45
N PHE A 16 9.07 -31.00 1.28
CA PHE A 16 8.49 -30.17 2.33
C PHE A 16 7.20 -29.52 1.86
N GLN A 17 6.39 -29.04 2.81
CA GLN A 17 5.12 -28.38 2.50
C GLN A 17 5.32 -26.88 2.32
N ALA A 18 4.48 -26.27 1.49
CA ALA A 18 4.41 -24.83 1.32
C ALA A 18 2.95 -24.39 1.23
N TYR A 19 2.61 -23.24 1.82
CA TYR A 19 1.29 -22.63 1.68
C TYR A 19 1.22 -21.80 0.40
N LEU A 20 0.28 -22.10 -0.48
CA LEU A 20 0.02 -21.36 -1.72
C LEU A 20 -1.20 -20.47 -1.56
N ALA A 21 -1.02 -19.16 -1.67
CA ALA A 21 -2.08 -18.19 -1.88
C ALA A 21 -2.16 -17.84 -3.38
N THR A 22 -3.32 -18.03 -3.98
CA THR A 22 -3.54 -17.82 -5.42
C THR A 22 -3.90 -16.37 -5.70
N ALA A 23 -3.26 -15.77 -6.71
CA ALA A 23 -3.54 -14.41 -7.18
C ALA A 23 -5.04 -14.16 -7.40
N ILE A 24 -5.48 -12.93 -7.15
CA ILE A 24 -6.80 -12.47 -7.60
C ILE A 24 -6.92 -12.66 -9.13
N GLY A 25 -7.99 -13.31 -9.58
CA GLY A 25 -8.15 -13.72 -10.98
C GLY A 25 -7.66 -15.15 -11.30
N GLY A 26 -7.06 -15.85 -10.34
CA GLY A 26 -6.73 -17.28 -10.42
C GLY A 26 -5.29 -17.60 -10.81
N SER A 27 -4.56 -16.67 -11.42
CA SER A 27 -3.13 -16.81 -11.71
C SER A 27 -2.44 -15.44 -11.80
N GLY A 28 -1.13 -15.41 -11.58
CA GLY A 28 -0.34 -14.18 -11.54
C GLY A 28 1.15 -14.43 -11.38
N PRO A 29 1.99 -13.39 -11.42
CA PRO A 29 3.44 -13.53 -11.24
C PRO A 29 3.80 -14.20 -9.91
N GLY A 30 4.82 -15.04 -9.93
CA GLY A 30 5.20 -15.84 -8.78
C GLY A 30 6.04 -15.08 -7.75
N VAL A 31 5.66 -15.18 -6.47
CA VAL A 31 6.44 -14.67 -5.33
C VAL A 31 6.63 -15.77 -4.31
N VAL A 32 7.88 -15.99 -3.87
CA VAL A 32 8.16 -16.81 -2.69
C VAL A 32 8.23 -15.90 -1.46
N LEU A 33 7.43 -16.19 -0.43
CA LEU A 33 7.38 -15.44 0.81
C LEU A 33 8.11 -16.20 1.92
N CYS A 34 9.23 -15.66 2.40
CA CYS A 34 10.06 -16.26 3.43
C CYS A 34 9.57 -15.86 4.83
N GLN A 35 9.33 -16.87 5.66
CA GLN A 35 8.80 -16.73 7.02
C GLN A 35 9.70 -15.96 7.98
N GLU A 36 9.08 -15.44 9.04
CA GLU A 36 9.77 -15.06 10.28
C GLU A 36 10.21 -16.32 11.06
N ILE A 37 10.60 -16.16 12.33
CA ILE A 37 11.06 -17.26 13.19
C ILE A 37 9.94 -18.17 13.73
N PHE A 38 8.68 -17.92 13.34
CA PHE A 38 7.49 -18.58 13.89
C PHE A 38 6.91 -19.67 12.97
N GLY A 39 7.56 -20.00 11.86
CA GLY A 39 7.03 -20.93 10.86
C GLY A 39 6.01 -20.26 9.92
N ILE A 40 5.19 -21.08 9.25
CA ILE A 40 4.08 -20.61 8.41
C ILE A 40 2.88 -20.31 9.32
N ASN A 41 3.03 -19.34 10.21
CA ASN A 41 1.96 -18.97 11.14
C ASN A 41 0.87 -18.11 10.48
N GLN A 42 -0.13 -17.71 11.25
CA GLN A 42 -1.24 -16.91 10.74
C GLN A 42 -0.79 -15.61 10.06
N ALA A 43 0.20 -14.90 10.63
CA ALA A 43 0.69 -13.66 10.04
C ALA A 43 1.33 -13.88 8.66
N MET A 44 2.05 -14.98 8.45
CA MET A 44 2.63 -15.31 7.14
C MET A 44 1.54 -15.68 6.11
N ARG A 45 0.48 -16.36 6.54
CA ARG A 45 -0.69 -16.62 5.68
C ARG A 45 -1.42 -15.33 5.31
N ASP A 46 -1.64 -14.43 6.28
CA ASP A 46 -2.28 -13.13 6.05
C ASP A 46 -1.48 -12.27 5.06
N VAL A 47 -0.15 -12.25 5.19
CA VAL A 47 0.73 -11.52 4.25
C VAL A 47 0.71 -12.16 2.85
N ALA A 48 0.69 -13.49 2.76
CA ALA A 48 0.58 -14.19 1.49
C ALA A 48 -0.75 -13.88 0.79
N ASP A 49 -1.85 -13.92 1.53
CA ASP A 49 -3.18 -13.58 1.03
C ASP A 49 -3.24 -12.11 0.60
N PHE A 50 -2.62 -11.20 1.35
CA PHE A 50 -2.57 -9.78 1.02
C PHE A 50 -1.80 -9.50 -0.29
N LEU A 51 -0.66 -10.17 -0.50
CA LEU A 51 0.05 -10.13 -1.78
C LEU A 51 -0.73 -10.81 -2.91
N ALA A 52 -1.52 -11.83 -2.61
CA ALA A 52 -2.39 -12.46 -3.59
C ALA A 52 -3.51 -11.52 -4.07
N GLU A 53 -4.04 -10.68 -3.19
CA GLU A 53 -5.00 -9.63 -3.57
C GLU A 53 -4.37 -8.55 -4.45
N GLU A 54 -3.05 -8.38 -4.40
CA GLU A 54 -2.28 -7.53 -5.31
C GLU A 54 -2.04 -8.16 -6.69
N GLY A 55 -2.44 -9.41 -6.90
CA GLY A 55 -2.30 -10.12 -8.17
C GLY A 55 -1.12 -11.10 -8.25
N TYR A 56 -0.50 -11.46 -7.13
CA TYR A 56 0.63 -12.41 -7.10
C TYR A 56 0.20 -13.82 -6.71
N SER A 57 0.82 -14.83 -7.29
CA SER A 57 0.72 -16.19 -6.78
C SER A 57 1.86 -16.42 -5.78
N VAL A 58 1.51 -16.59 -4.51
CA VAL A 58 2.45 -16.52 -3.40
C VAL A 58 2.65 -17.89 -2.77
N LEU A 59 3.91 -18.34 -2.71
CA LEU A 59 4.28 -19.60 -2.09
C LEU A 59 5.09 -19.34 -0.81
N VAL A 60 4.61 -19.80 0.34
CA VAL A 60 5.27 -19.70 1.64
C VAL A 60 5.87 -21.07 1.98
N PRO A 61 7.17 -21.31 1.78
CA PRO A 61 7.79 -22.58 2.11
C PRO A 61 7.92 -22.77 3.62
N ASP A 62 7.72 -24.01 4.09
CA ASP A 62 8.06 -24.40 5.46
C ASP A 62 9.58 -24.50 5.53
N LEU A 63 10.26 -23.44 5.97
CA LEU A 63 11.72 -23.41 6.00
C LEU A 63 12.29 -24.20 7.21
N TYR A 64 11.46 -24.49 8.21
CA TYR A 64 11.88 -25.28 9.38
C TYR A 64 11.73 -26.78 9.21
N TRP A 65 11.27 -27.25 8.04
CA TRP A 65 10.98 -28.66 7.79
C TRP A 65 12.10 -29.66 8.14
N ARG A 66 13.37 -29.25 8.06
CA ARG A 66 14.51 -30.10 8.47
C ARG A 66 14.65 -30.24 9.98
N GLN A 67 14.24 -29.23 10.73
CA GLN A 67 14.26 -29.20 12.19
C GLN A 67 12.97 -29.80 12.75
N LYS A 68 11.83 -29.29 12.29
CA LYS A 68 10.48 -29.76 12.63
C LYS A 68 9.52 -29.34 11.50
N PRO A 69 8.90 -30.29 10.77
CA PRO A 69 7.87 -29.96 9.79
C PRO A 69 6.63 -29.31 10.43
N GLY A 70 6.04 -28.35 9.71
CA GLY A 70 4.76 -27.75 10.05
C GLY A 70 4.81 -26.87 11.31
N VAL A 71 5.91 -26.15 11.52
CA VAL A 71 5.97 -25.15 12.59
C VAL A 71 4.95 -24.04 12.31
N ASP A 72 4.06 -23.82 13.27
CA ASP A 72 3.05 -22.76 13.30
C ASP A 72 2.96 -22.29 14.76
N LEU A 73 3.75 -21.26 15.08
CA LEU A 73 3.87 -20.72 16.44
C LEU A 73 3.08 -19.43 16.59
N GLY A 74 2.54 -19.24 17.80
CA GLY A 74 1.98 -17.97 18.25
C GLY A 74 3.04 -16.99 18.72
N TYR A 75 2.63 -16.08 19.61
CA TYR A 75 3.50 -15.05 20.20
C TYR A 75 3.52 -15.12 21.74
N SER A 76 3.24 -16.30 22.30
CA SER A 76 3.43 -16.51 23.74
C SER A 76 4.92 -16.56 24.09
N GLU A 77 5.29 -16.32 25.34
CA GLU A 77 6.69 -16.43 25.80
C GLU A 77 7.29 -17.81 25.48
N GLU A 78 6.51 -18.88 25.62
CA GLU A 78 6.92 -20.25 25.27
C GLU A 78 7.16 -20.40 23.76
N ASP A 79 6.26 -19.86 22.93
CA ASP A 79 6.43 -19.84 21.48
C ASP A 79 7.68 -19.06 21.07
N PHE A 80 7.96 -17.92 21.72
CA PHE A 80 9.17 -17.13 21.49
C PHE A 80 10.42 -17.95 21.80
N GLN A 81 10.47 -18.65 22.93
CA GLN A 81 11.61 -19.49 23.29
C GLN A 81 11.83 -20.62 22.27
N GLN A 82 10.75 -21.28 21.81
CA GLN A 82 10.83 -22.28 20.74
C GLN A 82 11.33 -21.67 19.43
N ALA A 83 10.77 -20.53 19.02
CA ALA A 83 11.13 -19.81 17.81
C ALA A 83 12.61 -19.39 17.81
N PHE A 84 13.13 -18.90 18.94
CA PHE A 84 14.56 -18.59 19.10
C PHE A 84 15.43 -19.84 18.97
N GLY A 85 15.01 -20.97 19.51
CA GLY A 85 15.70 -22.25 19.33
C GLY A 85 15.80 -22.65 17.85
N PHE A 86 14.69 -22.57 17.12
CA PHE A 86 14.68 -22.86 15.67
C PHE A 86 15.56 -21.89 14.87
N TYR A 87 15.53 -20.61 15.22
CA TYR A 87 16.35 -19.57 14.60
C TYR A 87 17.85 -19.80 14.83
N GLN A 88 18.27 -20.11 16.06
CA GLN A 88 19.68 -20.35 16.39
C GLN A 88 20.28 -21.56 15.67
N ALA A 89 19.46 -22.59 15.44
CA ALA A 89 19.87 -23.81 14.74
C ALA A 89 19.65 -23.74 13.20
N PHE A 90 19.16 -22.62 12.68
CA PHE A 90 18.83 -22.49 11.26
C PHE A 90 20.08 -22.39 10.37
N ASP A 91 20.13 -23.19 9.32
CA ASP A 91 21.15 -23.11 8.27
C ASP A 91 20.65 -22.21 7.13
N GLU A 92 21.24 -21.02 7.02
CA GLU A 92 20.90 -20.03 6.01
C GLU A 92 21.15 -20.51 4.57
N ASN A 93 22.17 -21.35 4.35
CA ASN A 93 22.47 -21.86 3.01
C ASN A 93 21.40 -22.87 2.59
N ALA A 94 21.06 -23.81 3.48
CA ALA A 94 19.97 -24.74 3.23
C ALA A 94 18.62 -24.02 3.03
N GLY A 95 18.39 -22.92 3.75
CA GLY A 95 17.22 -22.06 3.55
C GLY A 95 17.16 -21.40 2.17
N VAL A 96 18.30 -20.92 1.65
CA VAL A 96 18.38 -20.37 0.28
C VAL A 96 18.16 -21.46 -0.77
N ASP A 97 18.67 -22.67 -0.56
CA ASP A 97 18.41 -23.81 -1.44
C ASP A 97 16.91 -24.17 -1.48
N ASP A 98 16.22 -24.13 -0.33
CA ASP A 98 14.77 -24.34 -0.28
C ASP A 98 13.98 -23.24 -1.00
N ILE A 99 14.47 -22.00 -0.97
CA ILE A 99 13.89 -20.89 -1.74
C ILE A 99 14.02 -21.17 -3.23
N SER A 100 15.18 -21.61 -3.72
CA SER A 100 15.35 -21.99 -5.14
C SER A 100 14.43 -23.15 -5.53
N ALA A 101 14.33 -24.19 -4.69
CA ALA A 101 13.40 -25.29 -4.89
C ALA A 101 11.93 -24.80 -4.96
N SER A 102 11.57 -23.86 -4.10
CA SER A 102 10.23 -23.26 -4.04
C SER A 102 9.92 -22.39 -5.26
N LEU A 103 10.87 -21.59 -5.73
CA LEU A 103 10.75 -20.82 -6.97
C LEU A 103 10.51 -21.74 -8.15
N ASN A 104 11.29 -22.83 -8.25
CA ASN A 104 11.13 -23.84 -9.29
C ASN A 104 9.77 -24.53 -9.24
N ALA A 105 9.30 -24.94 -8.05
CA ALA A 105 7.99 -25.55 -7.88
C ALA A 105 6.86 -24.58 -8.26
N LEU A 106 6.93 -23.34 -7.77
CA LEU A 106 5.94 -22.29 -8.07
C LEU A 106 5.82 -22.04 -9.58
N ARG A 107 6.95 -21.97 -10.30
CA ARG A 107 6.97 -21.76 -11.76
C ARG A 107 6.25 -22.86 -12.54
N GLN A 108 6.14 -24.08 -11.99
CA GLN A 108 5.45 -25.21 -12.64
C GLN A 108 3.94 -25.25 -12.33
N LEU A 109 3.45 -24.41 -11.43
CA LEU A 109 2.04 -24.37 -11.07
C LEU A 109 1.23 -23.57 -12.12
N PRO A 110 0.00 -24.00 -12.44
CA PRO A 110 -0.88 -23.26 -13.35
C PRO A 110 -1.27 -21.87 -12.81
N GLU A 111 -1.17 -21.67 -11.49
CA GLU A 111 -1.39 -20.38 -10.83
C GLU A 111 -0.24 -19.38 -11.09
N CYS A 112 0.95 -19.81 -11.52
CA CYS A 112 2.07 -18.91 -11.77
C CYS A 112 2.14 -18.51 -13.24
N THR A 113 2.24 -17.21 -13.49
CA THR A 113 2.49 -16.65 -14.83
C THR A 113 3.87 -16.00 -14.89
N GLY A 114 4.42 -15.90 -16.10
CA GLY A 114 5.75 -15.34 -16.32
C GLY A 114 6.89 -16.25 -15.86
N SER A 115 8.11 -15.90 -16.27
CA SER A 115 9.33 -16.61 -15.88
C SER A 115 10.10 -15.91 -14.76
N ALA A 116 9.99 -14.57 -14.66
CA ALA A 116 10.56 -13.77 -13.60
C ALA A 116 9.75 -13.96 -12.31
N GLN A 117 10.44 -14.14 -11.19
CA GLN A 117 9.81 -14.35 -9.88
C GLN A 117 10.43 -13.43 -8.83
N GLY A 118 9.63 -13.17 -7.79
CA GLY A 118 10.02 -12.36 -6.64
C GLY A 118 10.30 -13.19 -5.40
N VAL A 119 11.07 -12.63 -4.48
CA VAL A 119 11.20 -13.12 -3.10
C VAL A 119 10.87 -11.99 -2.14
N VAL A 120 9.96 -12.21 -1.21
CA VAL A 120 9.67 -11.28 -0.11
C VAL A 120 9.98 -12.00 1.18
N GLY A 121 10.48 -11.33 2.21
CA GLY A 121 10.63 -11.97 3.51
C GLY A 121 10.76 -11.02 4.68
N TYR A 122 10.48 -11.53 5.86
CA TYR A 122 10.39 -10.77 7.12
C TYR A 122 11.32 -11.35 8.18
N CYS A 123 12.06 -10.51 8.91
CA CYS A 123 13.02 -10.92 9.94
C CYS A 123 14.07 -11.93 9.39
N LEU A 124 13.99 -13.21 9.77
CA LEU A 124 14.79 -14.30 9.20
C LEU A 124 14.62 -14.32 7.68
N GLY A 125 13.37 -14.33 7.21
CA GLY A 125 13.03 -14.24 5.80
C GLY A 125 13.54 -12.97 5.14
N GLY A 126 13.70 -11.87 5.87
CA GLY A 126 14.25 -10.62 5.36
C GLY A 126 15.72 -10.76 4.97
N LYS A 127 16.51 -11.45 5.79
CA LYS A 127 17.89 -11.82 5.45
C LYS A 127 17.93 -12.85 4.32
N LEU A 128 17.04 -13.83 4.33
CA LEU A 128 16.99 -14.85 3.27
C LEU A 128 16.59 -14.25 1.92
N ALA A 129 15.69 -13.27 1.87
CA ALA A 129 15.37 -12.54 0.66
C ALA A 129 16.58 -11.79 0.10
N TYR A 130 17.37 -11.14 0.97
CA TYR A 130 18.65 -10.52 0.60
C TYR A 130 19.63 -11.55 0.00
N LEU A 131 19.83 -12.68 0.67
CA LEU A 131 20.74 -13.74 0.19
C LEU A 131 20.25 -14.36 -1.11
N ALA A 132 18.95 -14.62 -1.24
CA ALA A 132 18.34 -15.14 -2.46
C ALA A 132 18.54 -14.17 -3.64
N ALA A 133 18.37 -12.86 -3.41
CA ALA A 133 18.65 -11.84 -4.42
C ALA A 133 20.11 -11.91 -4.93
N CYS A 134 21.04 -12.09 -4.00
CA CYS A 134 22.47 -12.11 -4.32
C CYS A 134 22.89 -13.42 -4.99
N ARG A 135 22.34 -14.56 -4.55
CA ARG A 135 22.84 -15.90 -4.90
C ARG A 135 22.07 -16.61 -6.01
N LEU A 136 20.78 -16.33 -6.16
CA LEU A 136 19.89 -17.05 -7.07
C LEU A 136 19.58 -16.21 -8.30
N PRO A 137 20.20 -16.43 -9.47
CA PRO A 137 20.04 -15.60 -10.67
C PRO A 137 18.59 -15.51 -11.18
N GLU A 138 17.75 -16.49 -10.85
CA GLU A 138 16.33 -16.52 -11.19
C GLU A 138 15.45 -15.54 -10.40
N VAL A 139 15.96 -14.97 -9.29
CA VAL A 139 15.24 -13.97 -8.50
C VAL A 139 15.41 -12.61 -9.17
N ALA A 140 14.33 -12.10 -9.78
CA ALA A 140 14.35 -10.84 -10.50
C ALA A 140 14.18 -9.63 -9.56
N CYS A 141 13.37 -9.79 -8.50
CA CYS A 141 13.15 -8.78 -7.46
C CYS A 141 13.10 -9.43 -6.08
N ALA A 142 13.83 -8.89 -5.11
CA ALA A 142 13.76 -9.31 -3.72
C ALA A 142 13.39 -8.15 -2.80
N VAL A 143 12.67 -8.44 -1.74
CA VAL A 143 12.27 -7.47 -0.72
C VAL A 143 12.48 -8.05 0.67
N GLY A 144 13.34 -7.41 1.46
CA GLY A 144 13.60 -7.77 2.85
C GLY A 144 12.99 -6.76 3.82
N TYR A 145 12.20 -7.25 4.77
CA TYR A 145 11.68 -6.48 5.90
C TYR A 145 12.48 -6.79 7.16
N TYR A 146 13.07 -5.75 7.76
CA TYR A 146 13.80 -5.79 9.04
C TYR A 146 14.70 -7.03 9.18
N GLY A 147 15.47 -7.31 8.13
CA GLY A 147 16.38 -8.46 8.09
C GLY A 147 17.52 -8.31 9.10
N VAL A 148 17.78 -9.36 9.87
CA VAL A 148 18.82 -9.38 10.91
C VAL A 148 20.11 -9.96 10.36
N GLY A 149 21.25 -9.32 10.59
CA GLY A 149 22.56 -9.86 10.23
C GLY A 149 22.97 -9.67 8.76
N ILE A 150 22.33 -8.75 8.03
CA ILE A 150 22.67 -8.43 6.62
C ILE A 150 24.06 -7.80 6.52
N GLU A 151 24.48 -7.00 7.52
CA GLU A 151 25.79 -6.37 7.61
C GLU A 151 26.95 -7.38 7.54
N LYS A 152 26.71 -8.63 7.92
CA LYS A 152 27.69 -9.74 7.87
C LYS A 152 27.83 -10.36 6.47
N ALA A 153 26.97 -9.99 5.53
CA ALA A 153 26.87 -10.59 4.20
C ALA A 153 26.96 -9.53 3.08
N LEU A 154 27.48 -8.33 3.36
CA LEU A 154 27.55 -7.23 2.38
C LEU A 154 28.36 -7.57 1.13
N GLY A 155 29.34 -8.47 1.23
CA GLY A 155 30.12 -8.96 0.08
C GLY A 155 29.29 -9.73 -0.95
N GLU A 156 28.14 -10.28 -0.55
CA GLU A 156 27.24 -11.01 -1.45
C GLU A 156 26.57 -10.08 -2.49
N LEU A 157 26.53 -8.75 -2.26
CA LEU A 157 25.93 -7.79 -3.20
C LEU A 157 26.57 -7.82 -4.59
N GLU A 158 27.81 -8.31 -4.72
CA GLU A 158 28.45 -8.53 -6.03
C GLU A 158 27.65 -9.49 -6.91
N GLY A 159 26.95 -10.46 -6.30
CA GLY A 159 26.09 -11.42 -6.98
C GLY A 159 24.76 -10.84 -7.47
N LEU A 160 24.31 -9.68 -6.97
CA LEU A 160 23.03 -9.08 -7.35
C LEU A 160 22.96 -8.73 -8.84
N GLN A 161 24.09 -8.31 -9.44
CA GLN A 161 24.23 -8.09 -10.89
C GLN A 161 23.13 -7.18 -11.51
N GLY A 162 22.74 -6.12 -10.79
CA GLY A 162 21.76 -5.14 -11.27
C GLY A 162 20.29 -5.56 -11.14
N ARG A 163 20.00 -6.73 -10.55
CA ARG A 163 18.65 -7.15 -10.17
C ARG A 163 18.14 -6.31 -8.99
N ARG A 164 16.83 -6.32 -8.77
CA ARG A 164 16.18 -5.41 -7.82
C ARG A 164 16.19 -5.97 -6.41
N LEU A 165 16.62 -5.17 -5.45
CA LEU A 165 16.57 -5.49 -4.03
C LEU A 165 16.01 -4.28 -3.27
N VAL A 166 14.97 -4.49 -2.46
CA VAL A 166 14.42 -3.45 -1.56
C VAL A 166 14.58 -3.88 -0.12
N LEU A 167 15.11 -3.02 0.73
CA LEU A 167 15.29 -3.27 2.16
C LEU A 167 14.53 -2.24 2.99
N HIS A 168 13.63 -2.72 3.83
CA HIS A 168 12.85 -1.91 4.77
C HIS A 168 13.43 -2.06 6.18
N ALA A 169 13.94 -0.98 6.75
CA ALA A 169 14.58 -0.96 8.07
C ALA A 169 13.79 -0.13 9.07
N ALA A 170 13.64 -0.63 10.29
CA ALA A 170 13.06 0.10 11.41
C ALA A 170 14.15 0.93 12.13
N GLU A 171 13.81 2.16 12.52
CA GLU A 171 14.76 3.05 13.20
C GLU A 171 15.18 2.52 14.57
N LEU A 172 14.23 1.98 15.34
CA LEU A 172 14.41 1.55 16.72
C LEU A 172 14.74 0.06 16.86
N ASP A 173 14.94 -0.64 15.74
CA ASP A 173 15.22 -2.08 15.72
C ASP A 173 16.52 -2.43 16.47
N GLN A 174 16.36 -3.10 17.62
CA GLN A 174 17.50 -3.50 18.45
C GLN A 174 18.31 -4.66 17.86
N PHE A 175 17.74 -5.42 16.92
CA PHE A 175 18.44 -6.50 16.23
C PHE A 175 19.26 -6.00 15.03
N CYS A 176 18.99 -4.77 14.57
CA CYS A 176 19.75 -4.07 13.53
C CYS A 176 20.11 -2.66 14.02
N PRO A 177 21.11 -2.55 14.93
CA PRO A 177 21.48 -1.28 15.53
C PRO A 177 21.95 -0.26 14.49
N ALA A 178 22.03 1.01 14.90
CA ALA A 178 22.29 2.13 13.99
C ALA A 178 23.57 1.96 13.16
N GLU A 179 24.62 1.37 13.75
CA GLU A 179 25.89 1.08 13.10
C GLU A 179 25.72 0.05 11.96
N ALA A 180 25.09 -1.10 12.27
CA ALA A 180 24.82 -2.14 11.28
C ALA A 180 23.94 -1.61 10.14
N ARG A 181 22.91 -0.82 10.48
CA ARG A 181 22.02 -0.18 9.50
C ARG A 181 22.78 0.81 8.61
N ALA A 182 23.69 1.60 9.18
CA ALA A 182 24.52 2.53 8.42
C ALA A 182 25.44 1.81 7.42
N GLU A 183 26.03 0.68 7.82
CA GLU A 183 26.84 -0.17 6.93
C GLU A 183 26.01 -0.71 5.76
N ILE A 184 24.82 -1.24 6.03
CA ILE A 184 23.89 -1.74 5.02
C ILE A 184 23.53 -0.63 4.02
N PHE A 185 23.17 0.56 4.51
CA PHE A 185 22.76 1.68 3.65
C PHE A 185 23.93 2.22 2.83
N ALA A 186 25.13 2.27 3.41
CA ALA A 186 26.35 2.68 2.70
C ALA A 186 26.74 1.69 1.58
N ALA A 187 26.51 0.39 1.79
CA ALA A 187 26.70 -0.63 0.76
C ALA A 187 25.63 -0.50 -0.34
N ALA A 188 24.36 -0.38 0.04
CA ALA A 188 23.25 -0.20 -0.90
C ALA A 188 23.42 1.00 -1.83
N LEU A 189 23.87 2.15 -1.32
CA LEU A 189 24.12 3.35 -2.12
C LEU A 189 25.16 3.15 -3.23
N LYS A 190 26.05 2.16 -3.10
CA LYS A 190 27.09 1.84 -4.09
C LYS A 190 26.66 0.75 -5.07
N THR A 191 25.54 0.09 -4.82
CA THR A 191 25.09 -1.08 -5.60
C THR A 191 23.83 -0.73 -6.39
N PRO A 192 23.92 -0.60 -7.73
CA PRO A 192 22.75 -0.37 -8.57
C PRO A 192 21.68 -1.45 -8.37
N GLY A 193 20.42 -1.03 -8.30
CA GLY A 193 19.27 -1.92 -8.10
C GLY A 193 18.88 -2.14 -6.64
N VAL A 194 19.66 -1.65 -5.66
CA VAL A 194 19.33 -1.70 -4.24
C VAL A 194 18.64 -0.40 -3.80
N GLU A 195 17.46 -0.53 -3.20
CA GLU A 195 16.74 0.56 -2.55
C GLU A 195 16.62 0.29 -1.05
N THR A 196 16.86 1.30 -0.23
CA THR A 196 16.74 1.19 1.23
C THR A 196 15.77 2.24 1.76
N TYR A 197 14.94 1.85 2.72
CA TYR A 197 13.96 2.72 3.34
C TYR A 197 14.05 2.59 4.86
N LEU A 198 14.24 3.71 5.54
CA LEU A 198 14.20 3.80 7.00
C LEU A 198 12.84 4.32 7.45
N TYR A 199 12.21 3.63 8.39
CA TYR A 199 10.93 4.02 8.99
C TYR A 199 11.18 4.60 10.39
N PRO A 200 10.93 5.92 10.60
CA PRO A 200 11.16 6.55 11.88
C PRO A 200 10.18 6.10 12.97
N GLY A 201 10.66 6.02 14.21
CA GLY A 201 9.85 5.77 15.40
C GLY A 201 9.21 4.38 15.49
N VAL A 202 9.63 3.42 14.66
CA VAL A 202 9.13 2.03 14.70
C VAL A 202 10.25 1.05 15.02
N ASP A 203 9.87 -0.06 15.65
CA ASP A 203 10.77 -1.14 16.10
C ASP A 203 10.67 -2.36 15.16
N HIS A 204 11.47 -3.38 15.44
CA HIS A 204 11.46 -4.66 14.75
C HIS A 204 10.04 -5.24 14.65
N ALA A 205 9.71 -5.86 13.52
CA ALA A 205 8.37 -6.38 13.23
C ALA A 205 7.26 -5.32 13.09
N PHE A 206 7.58 -4.07 12.74
CA PHE A 206 6.58 -3.02 12.53
C PHE A 206 5.51 -3.35 11.47
N ALA A 207 5.80 -4.25 10.54
CA ALA A 207 4.90 -4.65 9.47
C ALA A 207 4.11 -5.93 9.76
N ARG A 208 4.36 -6.61 10.90
CA ARG A 208 3.65 -7.84 11.26
C ARG A 208 2.20 -7.52 11.62
N PRO A 209 1.19 -8.01 10.87
CA PRO A 209 -0.21 -7.75 11.18
C PRO A 209 -0.55 -8.17 12.61
N ASN A 210 -1.24 -7.31 13.35
CA ASN A 210 -1.69 -7.53 14.72
C ASN A 210 -0.56 -7.83 15.75
N GLY A 211 0.71 -7.61 15.39
CA GLY A 211 1.84 -7.75 16.31
C GLY A 211 1.97 -6.57 17.29
N HIS A 212 2.70 -6.77 18.39
CA HIS A 212 2.94 -5.73 19.41
C HIS A 212 3.54 -4.44 18.83
N HIS A 213 4.47 -4.55 17.89
CA HIS A 213 5.11 -3.39 17.23
C HIS A 213 4.41 -2.91 15.96
N PHE A 214 3.24 -3.48 15.62
CA PHE A 214 2.57 -3.15 14.37
C PHE A 214 2.29 -1.65 14.27
N ASN A 215 2.86 -1.01 13.25
CA ASN A 215 2.65 0.38 12.94
C ASN A 215 1.99 0.49 11.57
N LYS A 216 0.67 0.68 11.56
CA LYS A 216 -0.13 0.67 10.32
C LYS A 216 0.39 1.65 9.25
N PRO A 217 0.70 2.94 9.55
CA PRO A 217 1.26 3.84 8.55
C PRO A 217 2.57 3.36 7.93
N ALA A 218 3.55 2.94 8.75
CA ALA A 218 4.84 2.45 8.26
C ALA A 218 4.67 1.14 7.45
N ALA A 219 3.84 0.21 7.94
CA ALA A 219 3.55 -1.05 7.27
C ALA A 219 2.92 -0.84 5.89
N LEU A 220 1.92 0.05 5.77
CA LEU A 220 1.27 0.35 4.49
C LEU A 220 2.20 1.07 3.51
N MET A 221 3.06 1.96 3.99
CA MET A 221 4.07 2.63 3.15
C MET A 221 5.13 1.64 2.66
N ALA A 222 5.58 0.72 3.51
CA ALA A 222 6.50 -0.34 3.13
C ALA A 222 5.88 -1.29 2.11
N HIS A 223 4.62 -1.69 2.32
CA HIS A 223 3.86 -2.51 1.39
C HIS A 223 3.72 -1.84 0.02
N GLU A 224 3.37 -0.55 -0.03
CA GLU A 224 3.28 0.18 -1.29
C GLU A 224 4.60 0.18 -2.06
N ARG A 225 5.73 0.39 -1.38
CA ARG A 225 7.07 0.32 -1.99
C ARG A 225 7.43 -1.10 -2.45
N THR A 226 7.00 -2.12 -1.70
CA THR A 226 7.14 -3.53 -2.08
C THR A 226 6.36 -3.82 -3.35
N VAL A 227 5.09 -3.46 -3.42
CA VAL A 227 4.26 -3.67 -4.60
C VAL A 227 4.80 -2.86 -5.79
N ALA A 228 5.26 -1.63 -5.58
CA ALA A 228 5.91 -0.85 -6.64
C ALA A 228 7.14 -1.55 -7.23
N ALA A 229 7.99 -2.11 -6.37
CA ALA A 229 9.18 -2.85 -6.78
C ALA A 229 8.84 -4.15 -7.53
N LEU A 230 7.87 -4.91 -7.01
CA LEU A 230 7.41 -6.14 -7.64
C LEU A 230 6.75 -5.86 -8.99
N ARG A 231 5.82 -4.91 -9.09
CA ARG A 231 5.13 -4.57 -10.36
C ARG A 231 6.12 -4.14 -11.44
N ARG A 232 7.09 -3.29 -11.10
CA ARG A 232 8.12 -2.83 -12.05
C ARG A 232 8.95 -3.95 -12.67
N THR A 233 9.07 -5.08 -11.98
CA THR A 233 9.93 -6.19 -12.41
C THR A 233 9.15 -7.41 -12.90
N LEU A 234 7.98 -7.67 -12.32
CA LEU A 234 7.19 -8.88 -12.50
C LEU A 234 5.81 -8.62 -13.12
N GLY A 235 5.31 -7.38 -13.07
CA GLY A 235 3.89 -7.10 -13.17
C GLY A 235 3.11 -7.59 -11.93
N PRO A 236 1.78 -7.80 -12.03
CA PRO A 236 0.94 -7.34 -13.13
C PRO A 236 0.83 -5.81 -13.13
N ASP A 237 0.72 -5.24 -14.32
CA ASP A 237 0.50 -3.80 -14.49
C ASP A 237 -1.00 -3.56 -14.66
N TYR A 238 -1.61 -2.94 -13.66
CA TYR A 238 -3.01 -2.52 -13.71
C TYR A 238 -3.11 -1.09 -14.21
N ASP A 239 -4.02 -0.83 -15.15
CA ASP A 239 -4.40 0.52 -15.54
C ASP A 239 -5.33 1.12 -14.46
N LEU A 240 -4.73 1.71 -13.43
CA LEU A 240 -5.46 2.30 -12.31
C LEU A 240 -6.35 3.47 -12.75
N SER A 241 -5.99 4.18 -13.83
CA SER A 241 -6.83 5.24 -14.40
C SER A 241 -8.10 4.67 -14.99
N ALA A 242 -8.00 3.61 -15.80
CA ALA A 242 -9.17 2.96 -16.38
C ALA A 242 -10.08 2.33 -15.32
N LEU A 243 -9.51 1.69 -14.29
CA LEU A 243 -10.27 1.14 -13.17
C LEU A 243 -11.03 2.22 -12.40
N TRP A 244 -10.39 3.38 -12.19
CA TRP A 244 -11.05 4.53 -11.56
C TRP A 244 -12.14 5.11 -12.45
N GLU A 245 -11.89 5.28 -13.75
CA GLU A 245 -12.88 5.76 -14.71
C GLU A 245 -14.12 4.86 -14.77
N GLU A 246 -13.93 3.54 -14.70
CA GLU A 246 -15.04 2.60 -14.59
C GLU A 246 -15.83 2.77 -13.29
N HIS A 247 -15.15 2.94 -12.16
CA HIS A 247 -15.78 3.18 -10.86
C HIS A 247 -16.64 4.45 -10.87
N ILE A 248 -16.08 5.60 -11.25
CA ILE A 248 -16.80 6.89 -11.27
C ILE A 248 -17.93 6.88 -12.30
N ARG A 249 -17.79 6.16 -13.41
CA ARG A 249 -18.88 5.97 -14.38
C ARG A 249 -20.08 5.31 -13.71
N HIS A 250 -19.85 4.35 -12.81
CA HIS A 250 -20.94 3.73 -12.06
C HIS A 250 -21.58 4.67 -11.04
N GLU A 251 -20.80 5.52 -10.38
CA GLU A 251 -21.30 6.48 -9.40
C GLU A 251 -22.08 7.64 -10.02
N PHE A 252 -21.57 8.22 -11.11
CA PHE A 252 -22.08 9.50 -11.62
C PHE A 252 -22.89 9.37 -12.92
N GLU A 253 -22.50 8.47 -13.83
CA GLU A 253 -23.17 8.31 -15.12
C GLU A 253 -24.30 7.28 -15.06
N THR A 254 -24.00 6.03 -14.69
CA THR A 254 -25.03 4.98 -14.64
C THR A 254 -25.82 4.99 -13.35
N ARG A 255 -25.24 5.58 -12.28
CA ARG A 255 -25.81 5.64 -10.94
C ARG A 255 -26.23 4.25 -10.43
N ASP A 256 -25.32 3.28 -10.56
CA ASP A 256 -25.54 1.86 -10.25
C ASP A 256 -24.68 1.46 -9.03
N VAL A 257 -25.32 1.42 -7.86
CA VAL A 257 -24.65 1.10 -6.60
C VAL A 257 -24.13 -0.34 -6.57
N PRO A 258 -24.90 -1.39 -6.96
CA PRO A 258 -24.36 -2.74 -7.10
C PRO A 258 -23.10 -2.82 -7.97
N ALA A 259 -23.10 -2.17 -9.14
CA ALA A 259 -21.94 -2.18 -10.04
C ALA A 259 -20.75 -1.41 -9.45
N THR A 260 -21.01 -0.26 -8.81
CA THR A 260 -19.98 0.51 -8.07
C THR A 260 -19.32 -0.39 -7.01
N MET A 261 -20.12 -1.01 -6.13
CA MET A 261 -19.62 -1.87 -5.06
C MET A 261 -18.86 -3.09 -5.59
N ALA A 262 -19.23 -3.61 -6.77
CA ALA A 262 -18.54 -4.73 -7.39
C ALA A 262 -17.11 -4.40 -7.83
N THR A 263 -16.76 -3.12 -8.03
CA THR A 263 -15.38 -2.69 -8.34
C THR A 263 -14.47 -2.63 -7.09
N MET A 264 -15.04 -2.73 -5.89
CA MET A 264 -14.31 -2.56 -4.64
C MET A 264 -13.89 -3.91 -4.01
N VAL A 265 -12.98 -3.85 -3.05
CA VAL A 265 -12.60 -4.99 -2.20
C VAL A 265 -13.77 -5.40 -1.28
N ALA A 266 -13.64 -6.54 -0.60
CA ALA A 266 -14.68 -7.06 0.29
C ALA A 266 -14.97 -6.16 1.51
N GLU A 267 -13.93 -5.47 2.02
CA GLU A 267 -14.03 -4.53 3.13
C GLU A 267 -13.56 -3.13 2.70
N PRO A 268 -14.35 -2.43 1.87
CA PRO A 268 -13.99 -1.10 1.38
C PRO A 268 -14.32 -0.02 2.40
N TYR A 269 -13.76 1.18 2.25
CA TYR A 269 -14.30 2.34 2.95
C TYR A 269 -14.13 3.64 2.17
N VAL A 270 -15.01 4.60 2.42
CA VAL A 270 -14.90 5.98 1.92
C VAL A 270 -14.93 6.93 3.10
N ASN A 271 -14.08 7.95 3.06
CA ASN A 271 -14.08 9.02 4.03
C ASN A 271 -13.96 10.38 3.34
N HIS A 272 -15.05 11.15 3.41
CA HIS A 272 -15.05 12.57 3.13
C HIS A 272 -14.46 13.30 4.33
N ILE A 273 -13.20 13.66 4.22
CA ILE A 273 -12.37 14.08 5.36
C ILE A 273 -12.98 15.25 6.16
N PRO A 274 -13.51 16.31 5.53
CA PRO A 274 -13.99 17.48 6.28
C PRO A 274 -15.27 17.24 7.07
N THR A 275 -16.09 16.26 6.68
CA THR A 275 -17.40 15.99 7.30
C THR A 275 -17.49 14.60 7.93
N MET A 276 -16.46 13.77 7.77
CA MET A 276 -16.42 12.36 8.22
C MET A 276 -17.60 11.52 7.71
N THR A 277 -18.14 11.85 6.54
CA THR A 277 -19.22 11.08 5.90
C THR A 277 -18.64 9.99 5.00
N GLY A 278 -19.41 8.94 4.78
CA GLY A 278 -18.99 7.76 4.00
C GLY A 278 -19.51 6.48 4.62
N GLY A 279 -18.73 5.40 4.49
CA GLY A 279 -19.05 4.10 5.06
C GLY A 279 -17.83 3.21 5.17
N VAL A 280 -17.85 2.26 6.12
CA VAL A 280 -16.79 1.27 6.34
C VAL A 280 -17.39 -0.13 6.23
N GLY A 281 -16.77 -0.97 5.41
CA GLY A 281 -17.25 -2.30 5.08
C GLY A 281 -18.38 -2.26 4.05
N TYR A 282 -18.60 -3.39 3.36
CA TYR A 282 -19.47 -3.46 2.19
C TYR A 282 -20.89 -2.95 2.48
N ALA A 283 -21.48 -3.38 3.60
CA ALA A 283 -22.87 -3.07 3.94
C ALA A 283 -23.10 -1.58 4.23
N GLN A 284 -22.22 -0.94 5.01
CA GLN A 284 -22.39 0.47 5.34
C GLN A 284 -22.08 1.36 4.15
N LEU A 285 -21.04 1.03 3.38
CA LEU A 285 -20.69 1.81 2.19
C LEU A 285 -21.77 1.69 1.10
N SER A 286 -22.28 0.49 0.83
CA SER A 286 -23.39 0.30 -0.12
C SER A 286 -24.63 1.10 0.28
N ARG A 287 -24.98 1.10 1.58
CA ARG A 287 -26.09 1.91 2.11
C ARG A 287 -25.82 3.41 1.93
N PHE A 288 -24.60 3.86 2.22
CA PHE A 288 -24.19 5.26 2.04
C PHE A 288 -24.33 5.69 0.58
N TYR A 289 -23.78 4.92 -0.36
CA TYR A 289 -23.90 5.22 -1.79
C TYR A 289 -25.34 5.27 -2.26
N GLN A 290 -26.16 4.31 -1.83
CA GLN A 290 -27.57 4.20 -2.24
C GLN A 290 -28.45 5.36 -1.77
N HIS A 291 -28.17 5.92 -0.60
CA HIS A 291 -29.09 6.87 0.04
C HIS A 291 -28.54 8.28 0.20
N HIS A 292 -27.21 8.47 0.15
CA HIS A 292 -26.58 9.73 0.54
C HIS A 292 -25.57 10.26 -0.49
N PHE A 293 -25.23 9.53 -1.54
CA PHE A 293 -24.19 9.94 -2.51
C PHE A 293 -24.65 9.84 -3.96
N VAL A 294 -24.72 8.63 -4.53
CA VAL A 294 -24.92 8.37 -5.98
C VAL A 294 -26.16 9.06 -6.55
N HIS A 295 -27.24 9.15 -5.77
CA HIS A 295 -28.49 9.79 -6.19
C HIS A 295 -28.75 11.16 -5.53
N GLY A 296 -27.88 11.62 -4.63
CA GLY A 296 -28.07 12.83 -3.82
C GLY A 296 -27.36 14.09 -4.35
N ASN A 297 -26.68 13.99 -5.50
CA ASN A 297 -25.89 15.10 -6.04
C ASN A 297 -26.76 16.09 -6.85
N PRO A 298 -26.48 17.41 -6.77
CA PRO A 298 -27.16 18.43 -7.57
C PRO A 298 -27.11 18.13 -9.07
N GLN A 299 -28.16 18.53 -9.81
CA GLN A 299 -28.24 18.25 -11.25
C GLN A 299 -27.20 19.00 -12.08
N ASP A 300 -26.81 20.21 -11.64
CA ASP A 300 -25.80 21.03 -12.30
C ASP A 300 -24.37 20.77 -11.80
N MET A 301 -24.19 19.74 -10.98
CA MET A 301 -22.87 19.37 -10.48
C MET A 301 -21.94 19.01 -11.64
N ALA A 302 -20.78 19.67 -11.68
CA ALA A 302 -19.74 19.41 -12.68
C ALA A 302 -18.37 19.30 -12.01
N LEU A 303 -17.56 18.36 -12.52
CA LEU A 303 -16.20 18.09 -12.09
C LEU A 303 -15.25 18.47 -13.23
N THR A 304 -14.33 19.40 -12.96
CA THR A 304 -13.27 19.80 -13.91
C THR A 304 -11.94 19.25 -13.43
N PRO A 305 -11.39 18.20 -14.08
CA PRO A 305 -10.08 17.66 -13.72
C PRO A 305 -8.97 18.71 -13.85
N ILE A 306 -8.05 18.75 -12.89
CA ILE A 306 -6.86 19.62 -12.89
C ILE A 306 -5.61 18.78 -13.08
N SER A 307 -5.44 17.74 -12.28
CA SER A 307 -4.29 16.85 -12.36
C SER A 307 -4.64 15.45 -11.86
N ARG A 308 -3.88 14.45 -12.34
CA ARG A 308 -3.93 13.06 -11.87
C ARG A 308 -2.51 12.55 -11.69
N THR A 309 -2.19 12.08 -10.49
CA THR A 309 -0.93 11.38 -10.20
C THR A 309 -1.22 9.90 -10.02
N VAL A 310 -0.59 9.05 -10.83
CA VAL A 310 -0.76 7.59 -10.75
C VAL A 310 0.46 6.96 -10.08
N GLY A 311 0.25 6.37 -8.91
CA GLY A 311 1.24 5.59 -8.18
C GLY A 311 1.10 4.09 -8.42
N ALA A 312 1.90 3.30 -7.70
CA ALA A 312 1.87 1.85 -7.84
C ALA A 312 0.59 1.21 -7.29
N THR A 313 -0.07 1.82 -6.30
CA THR A 313 -1.26 1.25 -5.66
C THR A 313 -2.36 2.29 -5.45
N GLN A 314 -2.19 3.52 -5.94
CA GLN A 314 -3.14 4.59 -5.73
C GLN A 314 -3.10 5.62 -6.84
N ILE A 315 -4.18 6.37 -6.97
CA ILE A 315 -4.20 7.62 -7.72
C ILE A 315 -4.49 8.78 -6.75
N VAL A 316 -4.01 9.96 -7.14
CA VAL A 316 -4.37 11.23 -6.52
C VAL A 316 -4.95 12.11 -7.61
N ASP A 317 -6.25 12.39 -7.53
CA ASP A 317 -6.98 13.26 -8.45
C ASP A 317 -7.20 14.62 -7.80
N GLU A 318 -6.83 15.67 -8.51
CA GLU A 318 -7.16 17.05 -8.19
C GLU A 318 -8.16 17.56 -9.21
N PHE A 319 -9.28 18.12 -8.73
CA PHE A 319 -10.34 18.62 -9.59
C PHE A 319 -11.09 19.77 -8.93
N ILE A 320 -11.76 20.59 -9.73
CA ILE A 320 -12.69 21.60 -9.23
C ILE A 320 -14.11 21.05 -9.35
N MET A 321 -14.82 21.02 -8.24
CA MET A 321 -16.25 20.75 -8.23
C MET A 321 -17.03 22.06 -8.23
N THR A 322 -18.04 22.12 -9.08
CA THR A 322 -19.02 23.22 -9.13
C THR A 322 -20.43 22.68 -9.02
N PHE A 323 -21.31 23.38 -8.30
CA PHE A 323 -22.73 23.05 -8.21
C PHE A 323 -23.53 24.25 -7.67
N THR A 324 -24.84 24.24 -7.85
CA THR A 324 -25.77 25.10 -7.12
C THR A 324 -26.31 24.32 -5.92
N HIS A 325 -26.25 24.90 -4.71
CA HIS A 325 -26.79 24.26 -3.51
C HIS A 325 -28.34 24.41 -3.46
N ASP A 326 -29.02 23.68 -4.34
CA ASP A 326 -30.48 23.72 -4.56
C ASP A 326 -31.24 22.57 -3.86
N SER A 327 -30.50 21.67 -3.24
CA SER A 327 -30.96 20.48 -2.53
C SER A 327 -30.00 20.17 -1.38
N GLU A 328 -30.41 19.34 -0.42
CA GLU A 328 -29.53 18.87 0.65
C GLU A 328 -28.46 17.92 0.09
N ILE A 329 -27.20 18.13 0.49
CA ILE A 329 -26.06 17.32 0.07
C ILE A 329 -25.45 16.67 1.31
N ASP A 330 -26.04 15.58 1.78
CA ASP A 330 -25.72 14.94 3.08
C ASP A 330 -24.22 14.71 3.30
N TRP A 331 -23.50 14.33 2.24
CA TRP A 331 -22.09 14.00 2.35
C TRP A 331 -21.17 15.23 2.54
N MET A 332 -21.56 16.41 2.02
CA MET A 332 -20.76 17.64 2.06
C MET A 332 -21.29 18.70 3.04
N LEU A 333 -22.61 18.81 3.17
CA LEU A 333 -23.31 19.81 3.98
C LEU A 333 -24.44 19.12 4.79
N PRO A 334 -24.11 18.16 5.68
CA PRO A 334 -25.11 17.39 6.41
C PRO A 334 -26.05 18.29 7.22
N GLY A 335 -27.36 18.16 7.01
CA GLY A 335 -28.38 18.91 7.73
C GLY A 335 -28.56 20.37 7.28
N VAL A 336 -27.93 20.78 6.17
CA VAL A 336 -28.09 22.13 5.62
C VAL A 336 -29.10 22.11 4.49
N ALA A 337 -30.20 22.83 4.66
CA ALA A 337 -31.18 23.03 3.59
C ALA A 337 -30.59 23.85 2.43
N ALA A 338 -31.16 23.66 1.24
CA ALA A 338 -30.80 24.40 0.03
C ALA A 338 -30.66 25.91 0.29
N THR A 339 -29.50 26.47 -0.04
CA THR A 339 -29.23 27.91 0.12
C THR A 339 -29.37 28.69 -1.19
N GLY A 340 -29.42 27.98 -2.33
CA GLY A 340 -29.45 28.57 -3.68
C GLY A 340 -28.13 29.23 -4.12
N HIS A 341 -27.08 29.14 -3.32
CA HIS A 341 -25.77 29.69 -3.65
C HIS A 341 -24.98 28.74 -4.55
N LYS A 342 -24.19 29.31 -5.46
CA LYS A 342 -23.22 28.54 -6.25
C LYS A 342 -21.97 28.26 -5.44
N VAL A 343 -21.48 27.04 -5.53
CA VAL A 343 -20.22 26.60 -4.95
C VAL A 343 -19.25 26.26 -6.08
N GLN A 344 -18.00 26.68 -5.90
CA GLN A 344 -16.85 26.30 -6.70
C GLN A 344 -15.69 26.02 -5.74
N ILE A 345 -15.25 24.78 -5.67
CA ILE A 345 -14.30 24.32 -4.65
C ILE A 345 -13.27 23.36 -5.24
N PRO A 346 -11.96 23.57 -4.99
CA PRO A 346 -10.95 22.55 -5.27
C PRO A 346 -11.14 21.33 -4.37
N MET A 347 -11.02 20.16 -4.96
CA MET A 347 -11.12 18.87 -4.29
C MET A 347 -9.89 18.02 -4.61
N LEU A 348 -9.53 17.16 -3.65
CA LEU A 348 -8.50 16.14 -3.81
C LEU A 348 -9.06 14.78 -3.44
N GLY A 349 -8.99 13.82 -4.35
CA GLY A 349 -9.33 12.41 -4.09
C GLY A 349 -8.06 11.57 -4.03
N VAL A 350 -7.81 10.89 -2.91
CA VAL A 350 -6.78 9.85 -2.81
C VAL A 350 -7.48 8.50 -2.84
N VAL A 351 -7.33 7.79 -3.96
CA VAL A 351 -8.03 6.52 -4.23
C VAL A 351 -7.01 5.39 -4.20
N LYS A 352 -7.17 4.47 -3.25
CA LYS A 352 -6.28 3.33 -3.04
C LYS A 352 -6.85 2.09 -3.69
N PHE A 353 -5.97 1.30 -4.29
CA PHE A 353 -6.26 0.01 -4.92
C PHE A 353 -5.50 -1.11 -4.24
N ARG A 354 -6.00 -2.31 -4.42
CA ARG A 354 -5.31 -3.57 -4.15
C ARG A 354 -5.58 -4.48 -5.33
N GLY A 355 -4.52 -4.78 -6.08
CA GLY A 355 -4.66 -5.37 -7.41
C GLY A 355 -5.63 -4.54 -8.28
N PRO A 356 -6.67 -5.14 -8.88
CA PRO A 356 -7.64 -4.46 -9.73
C PRO A 356 -8.86 -3.89 -8.97
N LYS A 357 -8.87 -3.90 -7.63
CA LYS A 357 -10.03 -3.49 -6.83
C LYS A 357 -9.77 -2.23 -6.02
N LEU A 358 -10.76 -1.34 -5.93
CA LEU A 358 -10.71 -0.17 -5.04
C LEU A 358 -10.79 -0.60 -3.57
N CYS A 359 -9.88 -0.09 -2.76
CA CYS A 359 -9.87 -0.28 -1.31
C CYS A 359 -10.58 0.86 -0.58
N HIS A 360 -10.17 2.09 -0.89
CA HIS A 360 -10.72 3.24 -0.22
C HIS A 360 -10.53 4.53 -0.98
N GLU A 361 -11.35 5.50 -0.59
CA GLU A 361 -11.27 6.87 -1.05
C GLU A 361 -11.15 7.81 0.15
N HIS A 362 -10.17 8.70 0.09
CA HIS A 362 -10.09 9.86 0.96
C HIS A 362 -10.32 11.11 0.13
N ILE A 363 -11.45 11.78 0.38
CA ILE A 363 -11.86 12.95 -0.39
C ILE A 363 -11.71 14.19 0.49
N TYR A 364 -10.91 15.14 0.04
CA TYR A 364 -10.58 16.38 0.76
C TYR A 364 -11.14 17.58 0.01
N TRP A 365 -11.54 18.59 0.79
CA TRP A 365 -11.80 19.95 0.35
C TRP A 365 -11.70 20.88 1.57
N ASP A 366 -11.68 22.19 1.36
CA ASP A 366 -11.77 23.14 2.46
C ASP A 366 -13.24 23.44 2.81
N GLN A 367 -13.72 22.88 3.92
CA GLN A 367 -15.10 23.09 4.37
C GLN A 367 -15.38 24.55 4.75
N ALA A 368 -14.37 25.30 5.22
CA ALA A 368 -14.57 26.71 5.54
C ALA A 368 -14.89 27.53 4.29
N SER A 369 -14.14 27.30 3.20
CA SER A 369 -14.44 27.88 1.88
C SER A 369 -15.85 27.55 1.40
N VAL A 370 -16.32 26.30 1.56
CA VAL A 370 -17.69 25.91 1.19
C VAL A 370 -18.72 26.66 2.06
N LEU A 371 -18.55 26.69 3.38
CA LEU A 371 -19.46 27.36 4.31
C LEU A 371 -19.56 28.87 4.07
N VAL A 372 -18.47 29.52 3.65
CA VAL A 372 -18.48 30.92 3.20
C VAL A 372 -19.33 31.08 1.95
N GLN A 373 -19.13 30.21 0.95
CA GLN A 373 -19.87 30.28 -0.31
C GLN A 373 -21.37 30.03 -0.15
N VAL A 374 -21.76 29.13 0.75
CA VAL A 374 -23.19 28.89 1.04
C VAL A 374 -23.79 29.89 2.03
N GLY A 375 -23.01 30.82 2.58
CA GLY A 375 -23.49 31.91 3.44
C GLY A 375 -23.65 31.55 4.92
N LEU A 376 -23.12 30.41 5.36
CA LEU A 376 -23.15 29.96 6.76
C LEU A 376 -21.96 30.46 7.59
N LEU A 377 -20.86 30.82 6.94
CA LEU A 377 -19.68 31.39 7.59
C LEU A 377 -19.40 32.80 7.05
N LYS A 378 -19.25 33.78 7.95
CA LYS A 378 -18.84 35.13 7.57
C LYS A 378 -17.31 35.20 7.56
N PRO A 379 -16.66 35.52 6.42
CA PRO A 379 -15.19 35.47 6.33
C PRO A 379 -14.49 36.64 7.02
N ALA A 380 -15.22 37.72 7.37
CA ALA A 380 -14.63 38.91 7.97
C ALA A 380 -13.88 38.60 9.27
N GLY A 381 -12.59 38.92 9.31
CA GLY A 381 -11.70 38.69 10.46
C GLY A 381 -11.12 37.26 10.53
N LEU A 382 -11.40 36.40 9.55
CA LEU A 382 -10.87 35.04 9.49
C LEU A 382 -9.91 34.89 8.30
N PRO A 383 -8.85 34.05 8.41
CA PRO A 383 -7.92 33.78 7.32
C PRO A 383 -8.51 32.74 6.35
N ILE A 384 -9.68 33.04 5.77
CA ILE A 384 -10.47 32.10 4.95
C ILE A 384 -10.75 32.75 3.59
N ALA A 385 -10.50 32.01 2.53
CA ALA A 385 -10.90 32.36 1.17
C ALA A 385 -12.21 31.62 0.79
N GLY A 386 -12.90 32.10 -0.22
CA GLY A 386 -14.09 31.46 -0.80
C GLY A 386 -13.79 30.84 -2.18
N ALA A 387 -14.67 31.12 -3.14
CA ALA A 387 -14.58 30.61 -4.51
C ALA A 387 -13.33 31.08 -5.27
N GLU A 388 -12.65 32.13 -4.81
CA GLU A 388 -11.39 32.59 -5.39
C GLU A 388 -10.27 31.54 -5.31
N THR A 389 -10.33 30.59 -4.38
CA THR A 389 -9.38 29.48 -4.29
C THR A 389 -9.36 28.64 -5.58
N ALA A 390 -10.53 28.25 -6.07
CA ALA A 390 -10.66 27.53 -7.33
C ALA A 390 -10.28 28.37 -8.55
N ARG A 391 -10.61 29.67 -8.57
CA ARG A 391 -10.19 30.55 -9.67
C ARG A 391 -8.67 30.68 -9.73
N LYS A 392 -8.02 30.84 -8.58
CA LYS A 392 -6.56 30.92 -8.47
C LYS A 392 -5.86 29.62 -8.88
N LEU A 393 -6.51 28.47 -8.66
CA LEU A 393 -6.00 27.18 -9.13
C LEU A 393 -6.02 27.07 -10.66
N LEU A 394 -7.00 27.68 -11.33
CA LEU A 394 -7.11 27.71 -12.80
C LEU A 394 -6.30 28.83 -13.48
N ASP A 395 -6.05 29.91 -12.76
CA ASP A 395 -5.40 31.12 -13.28
C ASP A 395 -4.34 31.62 -12.29
N GLU A 396 -3.09 31.27 -12.59
CA GLU A 396 -1.94 31.66 -11.77
C GLU A 396 -1.67 33.17 -11.79
N SER A 397 -2.28 33.95 -12.71
CA SER A 397 -2.10 35.40 -12.80
C SER A 397 -2.88 36.18 -11.74
N LEU A 398 -3.90 35.58 -11.11
CA LEU A 398 -4.67 36.21 -10.03
C LEU A 398 -3.77 36.55 -8.83
N PRO A 399 -4.06 37.63 -8.08
CA PRO A 399 -3.20 38.04 -6.97
C PRO A 399 -3.17 37.02 -5.82
N SER A 400 -1.98 36.82 -5.24
CA SER A 400 -1.79 36.05 -3.99
C SER A 400 -1.70 36.99 -2.78
N ASN A 401 -1.71 36.42 -1.57
CA ASN A 401 -1.38 37.10 -0.31
C ASN A 401 -2.37 38.19 0.15
N SER A 402 -3.58 38.24 -0.42
CA SER A 402 -4.64 39.19 0.00
C SER A 402 -5.06 39.02 1.47
N LEU A 403 -4.91 37.81 2.03
CA LEU A 403 -5.19 37.50 3.44
C LEU A 403 -3.98 37.73 4.37
N MET A 404 -2.81 38.14 3.84
CA MET A 404 -1.62 38.44 4.63
C MET A 404 -1.52 39.95 4.87
N PRO A 405 -1.96 40.48 6.03
CA PRO A 405 -1.99 41.92 6.29
C PRO A 405 -0.60 42.58 6.23
N ASN A 406 0.45 41.81 6.52
CA ASN A 406 1.82 42.29 6.53
C ASN A 406 2.55 42.11 5.19
N TRP A 407 1.90 41.60 4.14
CA TRP A 407 2.55 41.35 2.84
C TRP A 407 3.18 42.60 2.22
N ALA A 408 2.54 43.75 2.39
CA ALA A 408 3.07 45.02 1.90
C ALA A 408 4.39 45.43 2.60
N ASN A 409 4.63 44.95 3.83
CA ASN A 409 5.83 45.32 4.60
C ASN A 409 7.11 44.67 4.06
N SER A 410 7.00 43.66 3.19
CA SER A 410 8.14 42.99 2.56
C SER A 410 8.48 43.52 1.15
N ALA A 411 7.82 44.57 0.68
CA ALA A 411 8.20 45.20 -0.60
C ALA A 411 9.62 45.79 -0.50
N ASP A 412 10.50 45.51 -1.46
CA ASP A 412 11.77 46.25 -1.56
C ASP A 412 11.40 47.71 -1.85
N PRO A 413 11.78 48.67 -0.99
CA PRO A 413 11.47 50.08 -1.21
C PRO A 413 12.14 50.67 -2.46
N ARG A 414 12.96 49.90 -3.18
CA ARG A 414 13.65 50.28 -4.43
C ARG A 414 13.09 49.58 -5.68
N ALA A 415 12.14 48.66 -5.54
CA ALA A 415 11.54 47.91 -6.64
C ALA A 415 10.40 48.68 -7.33
#